data_AF-A0A453FQV8-F1
#
_entry.id   AF-A0A453FQV8-F1
#
_cell.length_a   1.000
_cell.length_b   1.000
_cell.length_c   1.000
_cell.angle_alpha   90.00
_cell.angle_beta   90.00
_cell.angle_gamma   90.00
#
_symmetry.space_group_name_H-M   'P 1'
#
loop_
_entity.id
_entity.type
_entity.pdbx_description
1 polymer ?
#
loop_
_entity_poly.entity_id
_entity_poly.type
_entity_poly.pdbx_seq_one_letter_code
_entity_poly.pdbx_strand_id
1 'polypeptide(L)'
;AGMVAALTNESATSKSVYFALCTSEMIYITHLLEEEPEKLAGPLLADTYVTLLKGRNAWYGHKLAKGELTLEMGDSIKGKGTIQGVSAVDAFYKLLSQDSLSVMHPEANKSVAPVEMCPILKTLHKILIKR
;
A
#
# COMPACT_ATOMS: atom_id res chain seq x y z
N ALA A 1 -1.54 -6.57 -3.89
CA ALA A 1 -0.92 -7.74 -4.56
C ALA A 1 -1.92 -8.71 -5.20
N GLY A 2 -3.02 -9.13 -4.54
CA GLY A 2 -3.99 -10.02 -5.21
C GLY A 2 -4.66 -9.43 -6.46
N MET A 3 -4.85 -8.10 -6.50
CA MET A 3 -5.28 -7.38 -7.71
C MET A 3 -4.26 -7.51 -8.85
N VAL A 4 -2.98 -7.27 -8.57
CA VAL A 4 -1.88 -7.45 -9.53
C VAL A 4 -1.84 -8.90 -10.01
N ALA A 5 -1.90 -9.86 -9.10
CA ALA A 5 -1.87 -11.27 -9.41
C ALA A 5 -3.00 -11.69 -10.37
N ALA A 6 -4.23 -11.23 -10.13
CA ALA A 6 -5.35 -11.49 -11.03
C ALA A 6 -5.18 -10.83 -12.40
N LEU A 7 -4.80 -9.54 -12.44
CA LEU A 7 -4.68 -8.77 -13.68
C LEU A 7 -3.49 -9.18 -14.55
N THR A 8 -2.44 -9.74 -13.95
CA THR A 8 -1.22 -10.16 -14.67
C THR A 8 -1.17 -11.67 -14.91
N ASN A 9 -2.28 -12.37 -14.72
CA ASN A 9 -2.38 -13.82 -14.83
C ASN A 9 -1.28 -14.54 -14.03
N GLU A 10 -1.14 -14.15 -12.77
CA GLU A 10 -0.18 -14.71 -11.81
C GLU A 10 1.30 -14.58 -12.20
N SER A 11 1.64 -13.64 -13.10
CA SER A 11 3.01 -13.33 -13.51
C SER A 11 3.93 -13.11 -12.31
N ALA A 12 4.95 -13.97 -12.18
CA ALA A 12 5.96 -13.86 -11.13
C ALA A 12 6.71 -12.52 -11.23
N THR A 13 7.12 -12.13 -12.44
CA THR A 13 7.84 -10.87 -12.68
C THR A 13 7.02 -9.67 -12.24
N SER A 14 5.75 -9.57 -12.61
CA SER A 14 4.90 -8.43 -12.23
C SER A 14 4.67 -8.38 -10.72
N LYS A 15 4.50 -9.54 -10.07
CA LYS A 15 4.39 -9.63 -8.61
C LYS A 15 5.69 -9.18 -7.92
N SER A 16 6.86 -9.58 -8.44
CA SER A 16 8.16 -9.18 -7.91
C SER A 16 8.41 -7.67 -8.03
N VAL A 17 8.07 -7.08 -9.18
CA VAL A 17 8.20 -5.61 -9.37
C VAL A 17 7.29 -4.87 -8.39
N TYR A 18 6.03 -5.28 -8.29
CA TYR A 18 5.10 -4.67 -7.34
C TYR A 18 5.56 -4.85 -5.88
N PHE A 19 6.09 -6.02 -5.52
CA PHE A 19 6.65 -6.28 -4.20
C PHE A 19 7.84 -5.37 -3.88
N ALA A 20 8.77 -5.21 -4.82
CA ALA A 20 9.93 -4.34 -4.66
C ALA A 20 9.52 -2.87 -4.44
N LEU A 21 8.54 -2.38 -5.22
CA LEU A 21 8.02 -1.02 -5.07
C LEU A 21 7.31 -0.80 -3.73
N CYS A 22 6.40 -1.70 -3.34
CA CYS A 22 5.74 -1.62 -2.04
C CYS A 22 6.77 -1.64 -0.89
N THR A 23 7.77 -2.52 -0.98
CA THR A 23 8.81 -2.65 0.03
C THR A 23 9.61 -1.36 0.15
N SER A 24 9.99 -0.74 -0.98
CA SER A 24 10.71 0.52 -0.99
C SER A 24 9.91 1.65 -0.33
N GLU A 25 8.62 1.77 -0.62
CA GLU A 25 7.76 2.78 0.01
C GLU A 25 7.60 2.54 1.52
N MET A 26 7.43 1.28 1.93
CA MET A 26 7.30 0.93 3.33
C MET A 26 8.58 1.23 4.13
N ILE A 27 9.75 0.94 3.56
CA ILE A 27 11.04 1.32 4.15
C ILE A 27 11.15 2.84 4.28
N TYR A 28 10.79 3.58 3.22
CA TYR A 28 10.80 5.04 3.22
C TYR A 28 9.90 5.62 4.32
N ILE A 29 8.65 5.15 4.41
CA ILE A 29 7.69 5.59 5.44
C ILE A 29 8.21 5.27 6.85
N THR A 30 8.82 4.10 7.03
CA THR A 30 9.40 3.70 8.33
C THR A 30 10.51 4.66 8.74
N HIS A 31 11.46 4.96 7.85
CA HIS A 31 12.55 5.90 8.13
C HIS A 31 12.08 7.34 8.38
N LEU A 32 10.93 7.71 7.81
CA LEU A 32 10.35 9.04 8.02
C LEU A 32 9.69 9.17 9.39
N LEU A 33 9.04 8.11 9.88
CA LEU A 33 8.16 8.16 11.06
C LEU A 33 8.78 7.59 12.33
N GLU A 34 9.83 6.77 12.23
CA GLU A 34 10.44 6.07 13.35
C GLU A 34 11.83 6.64 13.68
N GLU A 35 12.13 6.83 14.97
CA GLU A 35 13.45 7.31 15.41
C GLU A 35 14.54 6.22 15.23
N GLU A 36 14.17 4.95 15.40
CA GLU A 36 15.06 3.78 15.25
C GLU A 36 14.52 2.79 14.19
N PRO A 37 14.48 3.17 12.90
CA PRO A 37 13.80 2.40 11.85
C PRO A 37 14.39 0.99 11.64
N GLU A 38 15.66 0.79 11.95
CA GLU A 38 16.36 -0.49 11.83
C GLU A 38 15.77 -1.58 12.73
N LYS A 39 15.14 -1.22 13.85
CA LYS A 39 14.45 -2.18 14.72
C LYS A 39 13.20 -2.75 14.05
N LEU A 40 12.61 -2.01 13.12
CA LEU A 40 11.39 -2.40 12.42
C LEU A 40 11.68 -3.08 11.07
N ALA A 41 12.84 -2.86 10.45
CA ALA A 41 13.14 -3.35 9.10
C ALA A 41 12.88 -4.86 8.89
N GLY A 42 13.36 -5.71 9.81
CA GLY A 42 13.16 -7.17 9.73
C GLY A 42 11.69 -7.60 9.89
N PRO A 43 11.02 -7.23 11.00
CA PRO A 43 9.59 -7.50 11.20
C PRO A 43 8.69 -6.96 10.08
N LEU A 44 8.99 -5.76 9.59
CA LEU A 44 8.19 -5.07 8.57
C LEU A 44 8.31 -5.76 7.21
N LEU A 45 9.49 -6.24 6.83
CA LEU A 45 9.68 -7.08 5.63
C LEU A 45 8.90 -8.40 5.72
N ALA A 46 8.94 -9.06 6.88
CA ALA A 46 8.20 -10.31 7.09
C ALA A 46 6.68 -10.10 7.00
N ASP A 47 6.16 -9.05 7.65
CA ASP A 47 4.74 -8.71 7.62
C ASP A 47 4.28 -8.25 6.22
N THR A 48 5.12 -7.48 5.50
CA THR A 48 4.89 -7.10 4.10
C THR A 48 4.72 -8.33 3.22
N TYR A 49 5.57 -9.34 3.38
CA TYR A 49 5.52 -10.58 2.61
C TYR A 49 4.22 -11.36 2.88
N VAL A 50 3.83 -11.49 4.14
CA VAL A 50 2.59 -12.17 4.54
C VAL A 50 1.35 -11.41 4.03
N THR A 51 1.33 -10.09 4.17
CA THR A 51 0.19 -9.23 3.82
C THR A 51 0.00 -9.06 2.31
N LEU A 52 1.09 -9.01 1.53
CA LEU A 52 1.00 -8.89 0.08
C LEU A 52 0.62 -10.23 -0.56
N LEU A 53 1.21 -11.34 -0.13
CA LEU A 53 1.02 -12.60 -0.84
C LEU A 53 -0.20 -13.38 -0.37
N LYS A 54 -0.68 -13.16 0.86
CA LYS A 54 -1.77 -13.93 1.45
C LYS A 54 -2.67 -13.05 2.34
N GLY A 55 -3.72 -13.64 2.88
CA GLY A 55 -4.61 -12.97 3.83
C GLY A 55 -5.76 -12.18 3.18
N ARG A 56 -6.42 -11.36 4.01
CA ARG A 56 -7.68 -10.68 3.65
C ARG A 56 -7.49 -9.59 2.59
N ASN A 57 -6.40 -8.83 2.66
CA ASN A 57 -6.10 -7.74 1.70
C ASN A 57 -5.79 -8.30 0.31
N ALA A 58 -4.97 -9.36 0.22
CA ALA A 58 -4.69 -10.03 -1.04
C ALA A 58 -5.96 -10.62 -1.65
N TRP A 59 -6.75 -11.35 -0.86
CA TRP A 59 -8.04 -11.91 -1.29
C TRP A 59 -8.98 -10.82 -1.83
N TYR A 60 -9.13 -9.70 -1.10
CA TYR A 60 -10.01 -8.60 -1.50
C TYR A 60 -9.59 -8.00 -2.84
N GLY A 61 -8.30 -7.67 -3.00
CA GLY A 61 -7.79 -7.15 -4.27
C GLY A 61 -7.98 -8.12 -5.44
N HIS A 62 -7.85 -9.42 -5.21
CA HIS A 62 -8.09 -10.44 -6.25
C HIS A 62 -9.56 -10.49 -6.67
N LYS A 63 -10.48 -10.42 -5.71
CA LYS A 63 -11.92 -10.39 -5.97
C LYS A 63 -12.37 -9.13 -6.70
N LEU A 64 -11.83 -7.97 -6.34
CA LEU A 64 -12.04 -6.71 -7.07
C LEU A 64 -11.56 -6.84 -8.53
N ALA A 65 -10.36 -7.36 -8.75
CA ALA A 65 -9.79 -7.50 -10.10
C ALA A 65 -10.60 -8.42 -11.01
N LYS A 66 -11.23 -9.46 -10.44
CA LYS A 66 -12.12 -10.37 -11.18
C LYS A 66 -13.55 -9.86 -11.34
N GLY A 67 -13.87 -8.69 -10.78
CA GLY A 67 -15.24 -8.16 -10.77
C GLY A 67 -16.20 -8.92 -9.85
N GLU A 68 -15.70 -9.79 -8.96
CA GLU A 68 -16.51 -10.56 -8.01
C GLU A 68 -16.91 -9.74 -6.78
N LEU A 69 -16.19 -8.65 -6.51
CA LEU A 69 -16.55 -7.62 -5.55
C LEU A 69 -16.49 -6.25 -6.23
N THR A 70 -17.25 -5.30 -5.71
CA THR A 70 -17.15 -3.88 -6.06
C THR A 70 -16.77 -3.07 -4.83
N LEU A 71 -16.21 -1.88 -5.04
CA LEU A 71 -15.86 -0.97 -3.93
C LEU A 71 -17.09 -0.51 -3.12
N GLU A 72 -18.29 -0.55 -3.73
CA GLU A 72 -19.55 -0.19 -3.08
C GLU A 72 -19.95 -1.17 -1.99
N MET A 73 -19.45 -2.41 -2.06
CA MET A 73 -19.66 -3.42 -1.03
C MET A 73 -18.88 -3.12 0.26
N GLY A 74 -18.00 -2.10 0.24
CA GLY A 74 -17.21 -1.66 1.37
C GLY A 74 -16.06 -2.61 1.73
N ASP A 75 -15.37 -2.29 2.82
CA ASP A 75 -14.21 -3.03 3.31
C ASP A 75 -14.56 -4.01 4.45
N SER A 76 -15.83 -4.15 4.83
CA SER A 76 -16.29 -5.14 5.81
C SER A 76 -17.14 -6.19 5.13
N ILE A 77 -16.53 -7.34 4.83
CA ILE A 77 -17.19 -8.40 4.05
C ILE A 77 -17.73 -9.49 4.97
N LYS A 78 -19.03 -9.77 4.87
CA LYS A 78 -19.70 -10.83 5.64
C LYS A 78 -18.98 -12.17 5.47
N GLY A 79 -18.61 -12.81 6.58
CA GLY A 79 -17.88 -14.09 6.59
C GLY A 79 -16.37 -13.96 6.34
N LYS A 80 -15.85 -12.77 6.01
CA LYS A 80 -14.40 -12.51 5.87
C LYS A 80 -13.87 -11.52 6.92
N GLY A 81 -14.72 -10.63 7.41
CA GLY A 81 -14.39 -9.54 8.33
C GLY A 81 -13.83 -8.31 7.61
N THR A 82 -13.31 -7.36 8.39
CA THR A 82 -12.77 -6.09 7.88
C THR A 82 -11.45 -6.28 7.13
N ILE A 83 -11.33 -5.63 5.98
CA ILE A 83 -10.14 -5.53 5.14
C ILE A 83 -9.34 -4.30 5.59
N GLN A 84 -8.58 -4.48 6.67
CA GLN A 84 -7.82 -3.41 7.31
C GLN A 84 -6.85 -2.68 6.37
N GLY A 85 -6.42 -3.32 5.27
CA GLY A 85 -5.59 -2.67 4.25
C GLY A 85 -6.26 -1.47 3.60
N VAL A 86 -7.58 -1.43 3.47
CA VAL A 86 -8.30 -0.27 2.90
C VAL A 86 -8.21 0.92 3.85
N SER A 87 -8.52 0.72 5.13
CA SER A 87 -8.42 1.76 6.16
C SER A 87 -6.97 2.25 6.35
N ALA A 88 -5.98 1.34 6.28
CA ALA A 88 -4.58 1.68 6.37
C ALA A 88 -4.11 2.59 5.21
N VAL A 89 -4.54 2.30 3.96
CA VAL A 89 -4.23 3.14 2.80
C VAL A 89 -4.72 4.57 3.00
N ASP A 90 -5.96 4.76 3.47
CA ASP A 90 -6.49 6.09 3.72
C ASP A 90 -5.76 6.81 4.87
N ALA A 91 -5.47 6.10 5.97
CA ALA A 91 -4.76 6.66 7.11
C ALA A 91 -3.35 7.11 6.75
N PHE A 92 -2.56 6.27 6.07
CA PHE A 92 -1.20 6.63 5.64
C PHE A 92 -1.21 7.74 4.61
N TYR A 93 -2.13 7.72 3.64
CA TYR A 93 -2.25 8.79 2.66
C TYR A 93 -2.49 10.14 3.36
N LYS A 94 -3.45 10.19 4.30
CA LYS A 94 -3.77 11.40 5.06
C LYS A 94 -2.60 11.87 5.93
N LEU A 95 -1.96 10.96 6.66
CA LEU A 95 -0.80 11.26 7.50
C LEU A 95 0.32 11.89 6.68
N LEU A 96 0.73 11.23 5.60
CA LEU A 96 1.84 11.67 4.74
C LEU A 96 1.51 12.88 3.86
N SER A 97 0.25 13.31 3.86
CA SER A 97 -0.21 14.54 3.18
C SER A 97 -0.31 15.74 4.12
N GLN A 98 -0.02 15.61 5.42
CA GLN A 98 -0.12 16.72 6.35
C GLN A 98 0.93 17.80 6.05
N ASP A 99 0.52 19.07 6.07
CA ASP A 99 1.39 20.22 5.79
C ASP A 99 2.57 20.36 6.77
N SER A 100 2.44 19.79 7.97
CA SER A 100 3.51 19.75 8.98
C SER A 100 4.65 18.79 8.60
N LEU A 101 4.43 17.89 7.64
CA LEU A 101 5.44 16.97 7.14
C LEU A 101 5.91 17.44 5.77
N SER A 102 7.23 17.52 5.60
CA SER A 102 7.80 17.85 4.31
C SER A 102 9.17 17.21 4.14
N VAL A 103 9.49 16.83 2.90
CA VAL A 103 10.78 16.25 2.52
C VAL A 103 11.32 16.94 1.29
N MET A 104 12.64 16.95 1.14
CA MET A 104 13.27 17.48 -0.07
C MET A 104 13.11 16.48 -1.23
N HIS A 105 12.48 16.90 -2.32
CA HIS A 105 12.39 16.06 -3.51
C HIS A 105 13.77 15.94 -4.19
N PRO A 106 14.31 14.72 -4.37
CA PRO A 106 15.70 14.51 -4.81
C PRO A 106 16.01 15.13 -6.17
N GLU A 107 15.04 15.15 -7.09
CA GLU A 107 15.24 15.67 -8.46
C GLU A 107 14.75 17.11 -8.65
N ALA A 108 13.80 17.57 -7.83
CA ALA A 108 13.10 18.84 -8.05
C ALA A 108 13.58 19.96 -7.12
N ASN A 109 14.46 19.61 -6.17
CA ASN A 109 15.05 20.50 -5.16
C ASN A 109 14.01 21.43 -4.50
N LYS A 110 12.82 20.88 -4.24
CA LYS A 110 11.70 21.56 -3.62
C LYS A 110 11.16 20.72 -2.49
N SER A 111 10.64 21.39 -1.46
CA SER A 111 9.93 20.72 -0.39
C SER A 111 8.58 20.20 -0.90
N VAL A 112 8.28 18.94 -0.63
CA VAL A 112 7.02 18.27 -1.00
C VAL A 112 6.48 17.49 0.18
N ALA A 113 5.17 17.23 0.17
CA ALA A 113 4.56 16.30 1.10
C ALA A 113 5.16 14.89 0.89
N PRO A 114 5.47 14.14 1.96
CA PRO A 114 6.04 12.79 1.84
C PRO A 114 5.24 11.83 0.95
N VAL A 115 3.91 11.98 0.90
CA VAL A 115 3.03 11.17 0.04
C VAL A 115 3.43 11.24 -1.44
N GLU A 116 4.06 12.33 -1.88
CA GLU A 116 4.53 12.49 -3.26
C GLU A 116 5.65 11.52 -3.62
N MET A 117 6.38 11.01 -2.62
CA MET A 117 7.40 9.97 -2.77
C MET A 117 6.82 8.54 -2.75
N CYS A 118 5.50 8.38 -2.60
CA CYS A 118 4.82 7.08 -2.47
C CYS A 118 3.80 6.84 -3.61
N PRO A 119 4.26 6.61 -4.86
CA PRO A 119 3.36 6.45 -6.02
C PRO A 119 2.37 5.27 -5.92
N ILE A 120 2.75 4.15 -5.29
CA ILE A 120 1.86 3.00 -5.07
C ILE A 120 0.79 3.36 -4.04
N LEU A 121 1.15 3.97 -2.91
CA LEU A 121 0.17 4.46 -1.93
C LEU A 121 -0.83 5.44 -2.57
N LYS A 122 -0.35 6.41 -3.36
CA LYS A 122 -1.20 7.36 -4.10
C LYS A 122 -2.15 6.64 -5.07
N THR A 123 -1.64 5.65 -5.80
CA THR A 123 -2.44 4.86 -6.74
C THR A 123 -3.48 4.03 -6.01
N LEU A 124 -3.12 3.38 -4.91
CA LEU A 124 -4.06 2.62 -4.08
C LEU A 124 -5.13 3.52 -3.47
N HIS A 125 -4.77 4.70 -2.99
CA HIS A 125 -5.73 5.67 -2.46
C HIS A 125 -6.74 6.09 -3.54
N LYS A 126 -6.26 6.38 -4.75
CA LYS A 126 -7.14 6.67 -5.89
C LYS A 126 -8.06 5.49 -6.24
N ILE A 127 -7.53 4.28 -6.31
CA ILE A 127 -8.34 3.11 -6.69
C ILE A 127 -9.35 2.74 -5.60
N LEU A 128 -8.97 2.79 -4.33
CA LEU A 128 -9.76 2.23 -3.22
C LEU A 128 -10.64 3.27 -2.51
N ILE A 129 -10.24 4.53 -2.51
CA ILE A 129 -10.87 5.59 -1.71
C ILE A 129 -11.39 6.72 -2.61
N LYS A 130 -10.52 7.28 -3.44
CA LYS A 130 -10.79 8.49 -4.22
C LYS A 130 -11.31 8.13 -5.62
N ARG A 131 -12.63 7.92 -5.70
CA ARG A 131 -13.35 7.68 -6.97
C ARG A 131 -13.00 8.71 -8.04
#